data_AF-A0A9P3TEC2-F1
#
_entry.id   AF-A0A9P3TEC2-F1
#
_cell.length_a   1.000
_cell.length_b   1.000
_cell.length_c   1.000
_cell.angle_alpha   90.00
_cell.angle_beta   90.00
_cell.angle_gamma   90.00
#
_symmetry.space_group_name_H-M   'P 1'
#
loop_
_entity.id
_entity.type
_entity.pdbx_description
1 polymer ?
#
loop_
_entity_poly.entity_id
_entity_poly.type
_entity_poly.pdbx_seq_one_letter_code
_entity_poly.pdbx_strand_id
1 'polypeptide(L)'
;MSEFDSIAQELQRQAEAEEKRQREDDNALLDRVLEIYGQKYVAEQLRKLGQNEWSREKLNRRVNGKGTPAPFTAVEEALLRKMLPSPPAHHPHYQFRFIDLFAGIGGIRNGFEAIGGQCVFTSEWNKNAVRTYKANWYNDEQSHRFNQDIREVTLSGKADVTDAQAYAHIDEQIPDHDVLLAGFPCQPFSLAGVSKKNALGRAHGFECEAQGTLFFDVARIIKAKRPAIFVLENVKNLKSHDQGKTFTVIMNTLDELGYDVADAEATGKDDPKIVDGKHFLPQHRERIVLVGFRRDLQLKQDFTLRHIDRYYPHSRPTFGELLEPTVDAKYVLSLKLWDYLFHYAKKHAAKGNGFGFGLVDPTHAGSVARTLSARYHKDGSEILVDRGWDKALGESNFSDAVNQQRRPRRLTPRECARLMGFEKPGEKPFRIPVSDTQAYRQFGNSVVVPVFAAVARLLEPYILRAVTLRKARPTR
;
A
#
# COMPACT_ATOMS: atom_id res chain seq x y z
N MET A 1 -22.50 51.99 32.15
CA MET A 1 -22.55 50.52 32.06
C MET A 1 -22.24 49.97 33.43
N SER A 2 -23.09 49.08 33.92
CA SER A 2 -22.85 48.33 35.16
C SER A 2 -21.59 47.48 35.01
N GLU A 3 -20.88 47.20 36.10
CA GLU A 3 -19.79 46.23 36.15
C GLU A 3 -20.23 44.87 35.54
N PHE A 4 -21.47 44.47 35.81
CA PHE A 4 -22.07 43.26 35.24
C PHE A 4 -22.30 43.34 33.72
N ASP A 5 -22.56 44.52 33.15
CA ASP A 5 -22.70 44.67 31.69
C ASP A 5 -21.35 44.47 30.99
N SER A 6 -20.26 44.96 31.61
CA SER A 6 -18.91 44.78 31.09
C SER A 6 -18.46 43.31 31.18
N ILE A 7 -18.78 42.62 32.28
CA ILE A 7 -18.53 41.18 32.45
C ILE A 7 -19.32 40.38 31.41
N ALA A 8 -20.61 40.70 31.21
CA ALA A 8 -21.44 40.01 30.23
C ALA A 8 -20.91 40.17 28.79
N GLN A 9 -20.46 41.38 28.41
CA GLN A 9 -19.87 41.63 27.09
C GLN A 9 -18.55 40.89 26.87
N GLU A 10 -17.74 40.74 27.92
CA GLU A 10 -16.49 39.97 27.85
C GLU A 10 -16.76 38.47 27.73
N LEU A 11 -17.67 37.93 28.55
CA LEU A 11 -18.09 36.53 28.47
C LEU A 11 -18.71 36.20 27.12
N GLN A 12 -19.49 37.11 26.53
CA GLN A 12 -20.06 36.93 25.20
C GLN A 12 -18.96 36.89 24.11
N ARG A 13 -17.97 37.78 24.18
CA ARG A 13 -16.82 37.75 23.26
C ARG A 13 -16.01 36.46 23.38
N GLN A 14 -15.80 35.97 24.60
CA GLN A 14 -15.13 34.70 24.85
C GLN A 14 -15.92 33.52 24.27
N ALA A 15 -17.24 33.48 24.50
CA ALA A 15 -18.12 32.45 23.94
C ALA A 15 -18.13 32.45 22.41
N GLU A 16 -18.20 33.63 21.77
CA GLU A 16 -18.14 33.76 20.31
C GLU A 16 -16.80 33.29 19.73
N ALA A 17 -15.69 33.61 20.41
CA ALA A 17 -14.36 33.16 20.02
C ALA A 17 -14.19 31.64 20.18
N GLU A 18 -14.69 31.06 21.27
CA GLU A 18 -14.69 29.61 21.51
C GLU A 18 -15.54 28.88 20.47
N GLU A 19 -16.73 29.37 20.17
CA GLU A 19 -17.60 28.78 19.14
C GLU A 19 -16.98 28.88 17.75
N LYS A 20 -16.27 29.99 17.44
CA LYS A 20 -15.52 30.12 16.19
C LYS A 20 -14.41 29.08 16.09
N ARG A 21 -13.62 28.91 17.15
CA ARG A 21 -12.54 27.91 17.20
C ARG A 21 -13.09 26.49 17.05
N GLN A 22 -14.16 26.15 17.77
CA GLN A 22 -14.82 24.85 17.65
C GLN A 22 -15.30 24.59 16.22
N ARG A 23 -15.86 25.59 15.54
CA ARG A 23 -16.28 25.45 14.13
C ARG A 23 -15.10 25.21 13.18
N GLU A 24 -13.97 25.86 13.41
CA GLU A 24 -12.75 25.65 12.64
C GLU A 24 -12.22 24.21 12.84
N ASP A 25 -12.16 23.75 14.09
CA ASP A 25 -11.74 22.38 14.45
C ASP A 25 -12.69 21.32 13.86
N ASP A 26 -14.00 21.55 13.94
CA ASP A 26 -15.02 20.69 13.35
C ASP A 26 -14.88 20.58 11.83
N ASN A 27 -14.63 21.71 11.15
CA ASN A 27 -14.51 21.73 9.70
C ASN A 27 -13.22 21.02 9.26
N ALA A 28 -12.11 21.23 9.97
CA ALA A 28 -10.88 20.50 9.73
C ALA A 28 -11.06 18.98 9.93
N LEU A 29 -11.76 18.57 11.00
CA LEU A 29 -12.10 17.16 11.22
C LEU A 29 -12.97 16.60 10.09
N LEU A 30 -14.01 17.34 9.68
CA LEU A 30 -14.89 16.93 8.59
C LEU A 30 -14.13 16.78 7.28
N ASP A 31 -13.27 17.73 6.93
CA ASP A 31 -12.48 17.72 5.70
C ASP A 31 -11.60 16.47 5.64
N ARG A 32 -10.93 16.12 6.75
CA ARG A 32 -10.13 14.88 6.86
C ARG A 32 -10.96 13.62 6.66
N VAL A 33 -12.16 13.57 7.22
CA VAL A 33 -13.08 12.43 7.00
C VAL A 33 -13.51 12.38 5.53
N LEU A 34 -13.76 13.53 4.89
CA LEU A 34 -14.18 13.63 3.50
C LEU A 34 -13.06 13.36 2.49
N GLU A 35 -11.80 13.49 2.89
CA GLU A 35 -10.68 12.98 2.09
C GLU A 35 -10.75 11.46 1.91
N ILE A 36 -11.36 10.75 2.86
CA ILE A 36 -11.44 9.28 2.86
C ILE A 36 -12.81 8.81 2.35
N TYR A 37 -13.90 9.36 2.87
CA TYR A 37 -15.26 8.88 2.64
C TYR A 37 -16.10 9.92 1.88
N GLY A 38 -16.95 9.45 0.97
CA GLY A 38 -17.86 10.36 0.26
C GLY A 38 -18.90 10.99 1.20
N GLN A 39 -19.27 12.25 0.94
CA GLN A 39 -20.25 13.02 1.72
C GLN A 39 -21.55 12.24 2.01
N LYS A 40 -22.07 11.48 1.03
CA LYS A 40 -23.27 10.65 1.22
C LYS A 40 -23.09 9.63 2.34
N TYR A 41 -21.96 8.93 2.37
CA TYR A 41 -21.65 7.92 3.38
C TYR A 41 -21.46 8.55 4.77
N VAL A 42 -20.78 9.71 4.84
CA VAL A 42 -20.61 10.44 6.10
C VAL A 42 -21.95 10.89 6.66
N ALA A 43 -22.82 11.48 5.83
CA ALA A 43 -24.18 11.85 6.23
C ALA A 43 -24.99 10.64 6.72
N GLU A 44 -24.86 9.49 6.04
CA GLU A 44 -25.49 8.25 6.47
C GLU A 44 -25.01 7.77 7.84
N GLN A 45 -23.70 7.90 8.16
CA GLN A 45 -23.20 7.53 9.49
C GLN A 45 -23.70 8.51 10.56
N LEU A 46 -23.65 9.82 10.30
CA LEU A 46 -24.11 10.83 11.26
C LEU A 46 -25.62 10.69 11.55
N ARG A 47 -26.44 10.39 10.54
CA ARG A 47 -27.90 10.14 10.73
C ARG A 47 -28.20 9.01 11.71
N LYS A 48 -27.33 8.01 11.84
CA LYS A 48 -27.54 6.89 12.77
C LYS A 48 -27.55 7.33 14.24
N LEU A 49 -27.00 8.51 14.54
CA LEU A 49 -27.01 9.08 15.89
C LEU A 49 -28.37 9.71 16.26
N GLY A 50 -29.23 10.00 15.27
CA GLY A 50 -30.59 10.50 15.50
C GLY A 50 -30.72 11.92 16.07
N GLN A 51 -29.62 12.61 16.34
CA GLN A 51 -29.62 13.94 16.99
C GLN A 51 -29.91 15.08 16.02
N ASN A 52 -29.54 14.93 14.74
CA ASN A 52 -29.68 15.93 13.71
C ASN A 52 -30.04 15.28 12.37
N GLU A 53 -30.86 15.96 11.57
CA GLU A 53 -31.08 15.55 10.18
C GLU A 53 -29.84 15.90 9.33
N TRP A 54 -28.99 14.92 9.11
CA TRP A 54 -27.85 15.01 8.21
C TRP A 54 -28.23 14.55 6.80
N SER A 55 -27.93 15.38 5.81
CA SER A 55 -28.02 15.04 4.39
C SER A 55 -26.71 15.34 3.68
N ARG A 56 -26.54 14.77 2.49
CA ARG A 56 -25.39 15.09 1.62
C ARG A 56 -25.37 16.59 1.34
N GLU A 57 -26.53 17.19 1.10
CA GLU A 57 -26.70 18.60 0.79
C GLU A 57 -26.32 19.49 1.99
N LYS A 58 -26.67 19.09 3.21
CA LYS A 58 -26.29 19.80 4.44
C LYS A 58 -24.78 19.78 4.66
N LEU A 59 -24.13 18.63 4.50
CA LEU A 59 -22.66 18.53 4.53
C LEU A 59 -22.02 19.36 3.41
N ASN A 60 -22.56 19.30 2.20
CA ASN A 60 -22.05 20.09 1.08
C ASN A 60 -22.17 21.60 1.32
N ARG A 61 -23.26 22.07 1.97
CA ARG A 61 -23.37 23.48 2.37
C ARG A 61 -22.32 23.86 3.41
N ARG A 62 -22.08 23.03 4.43
CA ARG A 62 -21.05 23.24 5.46
C ARG A 62 -19.65 23.35 4.83
N VAL A 63 -19.26 22.38 3.99
CA VAL A 63 -17.95 22.34 3.30
C VAL A 63 -17.73 23.57 2.41
N ASN A 64 -18.78 24.06 1.74
CA ASN A 64 -18.68 25.23 0.87
C ASN A 64 -18.87 26.57 1.61
N GLY A 65 -18.86 26.58 2.96
CA GLY A 65 -19.05 27.80 3.76
C GLY A 65 -20.41 28.47 3.58
N LYS A 66 -21.44 27.72 3.16
CA LYS A 66 -22.79 28.27 2.89
C LYS A 66 -23.65 28.24 4.16
N GLY A 67 -23.72 29.40 4.83
CA GLY A 67 -24.48 29.62 6.06
C GLY A 67 -23.63 29.47 7.32
N THR A 68 -24.26 29.53 8.49
CA THR A 68 -23.59 29.39 9.79
C THR A 68 -23.99 28.06 10.41
N PRO A 69 -23.31 26.94 10.08
CA PRO A 69 -23.65 25.64 10.63
C PRO A 69 -23.38 25.62 12.13
N ALA A 70 -24.29 25.01 12.88
CA ALA A 70 -24.04 24.71 14.28
C ALA A 70 -22.80 23.81 14.44
N PRO A 71 -22.06 23.93 15.55
CA PRO A 71 -21.03 22.97 15.91
C PRO A 71 -21.56 21.53 15.92
N PHE A 72 -20.70 20.56 15.65
CA PHE A 72 -21.05 19.16 15.86
C PHE A 72 -21.35 18.91 17.33
N THR A 73 -22.30 18.03 17.61
CA THR A 73 -22.47 17.53 18.98
C THR A 73 -21.24 16.69 19.37
N ALA A 74 -20.98 16.54 20.67
CA ALA A 74 -19.87 15.70 21.15
C ALA A 74 -19.92 14.26 20.61
N VAL A 75 -21.11 13.71 20.38
CA VAL A 75 -21.29 12.35 19.84
C VAL A 75 -21.00 12.30 18.33
N GLU A 76 -21.40 13.33 17.58
CA GLU A 76 -21.07 13.47 16.15
C GLU A 76 -19.57 13.63 15.93
N GLU A 77 -18.93 14.50 16.73
CA GLU A 77 -17.47 14.68 16.71
C GLU A 77 -16.76 13.36 17.04
N ALA A 78 -17.16 12.66 18.10
CA ALA A 78 -16.59 11.38 18.48
C ALA A 78 -16.75 10.31 17.38
N LEU A 79 -17.87 10.29 16.67
CA LEU A 79 -18.08 9.41 15.52
C LEU A 79 -17.10 9.74 14.38
N LEU A 80 -17.01 11.02 13.99
CA LEU A 80 -16.09 11.48 12.93
C LEU A 80 -14.64 11.15 13.28
N ARG A 81 -14.20 11.35 14.52
CA ARG A 81 -12.86 10.93 14.99
C ARG A 81 -12.65 9.42 14.88
N LYS A 82 -13.66 8.60 15.21
CA LYS A 82 -13.58 7.13 15.07
C LYS A 82 -13.56 6.62 13.62
N MET A 83 -14.00 7.46 12.66
CA MET A 83 -13.87 7.15 11.22
C MET A 83 -12.42 7.27 10.73
N LEU A 84 -11.57 8.01 11.45
CA LEU A 84 -10.14 8.11 11.20
C LEU A 84 -9.35 6.99 11.92
N PRO A 85 -8.13 6.65 11.45
CA PRO A 85 -7.23 5.78 12.18
C PRO A 85 -6.70 6.46 13.45
N SER A 86 -6.56 5.67 14.52
CA SER A 86 -5.98 6.10 15.79
C SER A 86 -4.46 5.91 15.76
N PRO A 87 -3.68 6.74 16.49
CA PRO A 87 -2.24 6.53 16.62
C PRO A 87 -1.92 5.16 17.23
N PRO A 88 -0.73 4.60 16.95
CA PRO A 88 -0.27 3.38 17.61
C PRO A 88 0.00 3.62 19.09
N ALA A 89 -0.02 2.55 19.90
CA ALA A 89 0.10 2.65 21.36
C ALA A 89 1.42 3.29 21.85
N HIS A 90 2.49 3.22 21.06
CA HIS A 90 3.79 3.83 21.38
C HIS A 90 3.87 5.32 21.00
N HIS A 91 2.88 5.89 20.32
CA HIS A 91 2.85 7.31 20.00
C HIS A 91 2.92 8.18 21.28
N PRO A 92 3.71 9.28 21.32
CA PRO A 92 4.48 9.87 20.22
C PRO A 92 5.94 9.36 20.09
N HIS A 93 6.31 8.29 20.78
CA HIS A 93 7.68 7.77 20.83
C HIS A 93 7.90 6.63 19.82
N TYR A 94 8.73 6.88 18.82
CA TYR A 94 9.05 5.94 17.76
C TYR A 94 10.52 5.52 17.80
N GLN A 95 10.81 4.30 17.36
CA GLN A 95 12.16 3.72 17.39
C GLN A 95 13.04 4.23 16.25
N PHE A 96 12.45 4.45 15.08
CA PHE A 96 13.13 4.93 13.88
C PHE A 96 12.13 5.62 12.95
N ARG A 97 12.64 6.28 11.90
CA ARG A 97 11.83 6.99 10.90
C ARG A 97 11.96 6.30 9.55
N PHE A 98 10.87 6.22 8.79
CA PHE A 98 10.89 5.68 7.44
C PHE A 98 9.99 6.48 6.47
N ILE A 99 10.23 6.30 5.18
CA ILE A 99 9.38 6.83 4.11
C ILE A 99 8.79 5.70 3.27
N ASP A 100 7.67 5.96 2.60
CA ASP A 100 6.87 4.97 1.89
C ASP A 100 6.55 5.47 0.46
N LEU A 101 7.37 5.07 -0.51
CA LEU A 101 7.25 5.49 -1.91
C LEU A 101 6.47 4.46 -2.74
N PHE A 102 5.57 4.94 -3.61
CA PHE A 102 4.64 4.09 -4.37
C PHE A 102 3.84 3.17 -3.44
N ALA A 103 3.35 3.77 -2.35
CA ALA A 103 2.87 3.05 -1.17
C ALA A 103 1.64 2.17 -1.40
N GLY A 104 0.86 2.45 -2.45
CA GLY A 104 -0.42 1.82 -2.70
C GLY A 104 -1.34 2.02 -1.49
N ILE A 105 -1.70 0.91 -0.84
CA ILE A 105 -2.54 0.90 0.38
C ILE A 105 -1.74 0.58 1.66
N GLY A 106 -0.41 0.68 1.62
CA GLY A 106 0.47 0.59 2.79
C GLY A 106 0.88 -0.82 3.19
N GLY A 107 1.01 -1.73 2.21
CA GLY A 107 1.37 -3.12 2.48
C GLY A 107 2.77 -3.29 3.05
N ILE A 108 3.75 -2.51 2.57
CA ILE A 108 5.13 -2.52 3.10
C ILE A 108 5.17 -1.78 4.45
N ARG A 109 4.54 -0.60 4.53
CA ARG A 109 4.42 0.21 5.75
C ARG A 109 3.97 -0.60 6.97
N ASN A 110 2.97 -1.47 6.82
CA ASN A 110 2.46 -2.28 7.93
C ASN A 110 3.57 -3.02 8.69
N GLY A 111 4.53 -3.60 7.98
CA GLY A 111 5.63 -4.34 8.59
C GLY A 111 6.56 -3.46 9.42
N PHE A 112 6.85 -2.25 8.93
CA PHE A 112 7.78 -1.31 9.58
C PHE A 112 7.13 -0.53 10.72
N GLU A 113 5.82 -0.24 10.67
CA GLU A 113 5.10 0.27 11.85
C GLU A 113 5.04 -0.78 12.97
N ALA A 114 4.91 -2.07 12.64
CA ALA A 114 4.82 -3.13 13.63
C ALA A 114 6.07 -3.28 14.50
N ILE A 115 7.24 -2.84 14.02
CA ILE A 115 8.50 -2.78 14.78
C ILE A 115 8.80 -1.37 15.34
N GLY A 116 7.78 -0.51 15.44
CA GLY A 116 7.89 0.81 16.08
C GLY A 116 8.39 1.95 15.19
N GLY A 117 8.33 1.80 13.87
CA GLY A 117 8.72 2.84 12.92
C GLY A 117 7.67 3.96 12.79
N GLN A 118 8.15 5.19 12.60
CA GLN A 118 7.32 6.35 12.21
C GLN A 118 7.38 6.56 10.70
N CYS A 119 6.25 6.50 10.00
CA CYS A 119 6.17 6.96 8.62
C CYS A 119 6.17 8.49 8.60
N VAL A 120 7.12 9.12 7.89
CA VAL A 120 7.28 10.59 7.89
C VAL A 120 7.05 11.21 6.51
N PHE A 121 7.00 10.39 5.47
CA PHE A 121 6.66 10.80 4.12
C PHE A 121 6.04 9.64 3.36
N THR A 122 4.99 9.92 2.57
CA THR A 122 4.34 8.93 1.70
C THR A 122 4.13 9.52 0.31
N SER A 123 4.48 8.75 -0.73
CA SER A 123 4.17 9.10 -2.12
C SER A 123 3.27 8.03 -2.74
N GLU A 124 2.08 8.43 -3.22
CA GLU A 124 1.14 7.56 -3.93
C GLU A 124 0.26 8.37 -4.88
N TRP A 125 0.33 8.04 -6.17
CA TRP A 125 -0.36 8.78 -7.23
C TRP A 125 -1.84 8.44 -7.34
N ASN A 126 -2.24 7.22 -6.96
CA ASN A 126 -3.61 6.77 -7.10
C ASN A 126 -4.48 7.30 -5.96
N LYS A 127 -5.18 8.40 -6.25
CA LYS A 127 -6.56 8.71 -5.85
C LYS A 127 -7.17 7.80 -4.78
N ASN A 128 -7.64 6.65 -5.25
CA ASN A 128 -8.41 5.69 -4.49
C ASN A 128 -7.55 4.89 -3.51
N ALA A 129 -6.29 4.62 -3.87
CA ALA A 129 -5.32 3.99 -2.98
C ALA A 129 -5.02 4.90 -1.78
N VAL A 130 -4.77 6.20 -2.02
CA VAL A 130 -4.59 7.21 -0.95
C VAL A 130 -5.79 7.24 0.00
N ARG A 131 -7.02 7.21 -0.52
CA ARG A 131 -8.24 7.14 0.32
C ARG A 131 -8.22 5.92 1.25
N THR A 132 -7.86 4.75 0.72
CA THR A 132 -7.81 3.50 1.48
C THR A 132 -6.64 3.51 2.47
N TYR A 133 -5.50 4.09 2.08
CA TYR A 133 -4.34 4.29 2.93
C TYR A 133 -4.68 5.18 4.14
N LYS A 134 -5.22 6.38 3.91
CA LYS A 134 -5.63 7.33 4.97
C LYS A 134 -6.72 6.76 5.88
N ALA A 135 -7.54 5.82 5.41
CA ALA A 135 -8.54 5.13 6.24
C ALA A 135 -7.94 4.17 7.27
N ASN A 136 -6.72 3.69 7.06
CA ASN A 136 -6.14 2.58 7.84
C ASN A 136 -4.87 2.96 8.60
N TRP A 137 -4.10 3.92 8.10
CA TRP A 137 -2.83 4.32 8.72
C TRP A 137 -2.93 5.71 9.33
N TYR A 138 -2.49 5.83 10.59
CA TYR A 138 -2.44 7.13 11.26
C TYR A 138 -1.34 7.99 10.64
N ASN A 139 -1.70 9.19 10.19
CA ASN A 139 -0.76 10.17 9.64
C ASN A 139 -0.87 11.42 10.50
N ASP A 140 0.20 11.71 11.24
CA ASP A 140 0.31 12.91 12.05
C ASP A 140 0.69 14.09 11.14
N GLU A 141 -0.23 15.04 10.99
CA GLU A 141 -0.08 16.19 10.08
C GLU A 141 1.11 17.09 10.42
N GLN A 142 1.61 17.04 11.66
CA GLN A 142 2.80 17.80 12.07
C GLN A 142 4.11 17.12 11.64
N SER A 143 4.11 15.80 11.47
CA SER A 143 5.33 15.01 11.27
C SER A 143 5.33 14.15 10.00
N HIS A 144 4.21 14.10 9.27
CA HIS A 144 4.01 13.34 8.04
C HIS A 144 3.63 14.24 6.87
N ARG A 145 4.17 13.94 5.68
CA ARG A 145 3.79 14.61 4.42
C ARG A 145 3.33 13.60 3.37
N PHE A 146 2.28 13.95 2.64
CA PHE A 146 1.82 13.21 1.46
C PHE A 146 2.23 13.89 0.16
N ASN A 147 2.67 13.10 -0.81
CA ASN A 147 2.90 13.50 -2.19
C ASN A 147 2.07 12.60 -3.14
N GLN A 148 1.57 13.17 -4.24
CA GLN A 148 0.86 12.40 -5.27
C GLN A 148 1.81 11.99 -6.40
N ASP A 149 2.54 12.96 -6.97
CA ASP A 149 3.48 12.70 -8.06
C ASP A 149 4.91 12.91 -7.58
N ILE A 150 5.70 11.83 -7.50
CA ILE A 150 7.07 11.88 -6.99
C ILE A 150 7.98 12.78 -7.83
N ARG A 151 7.63 12.99 -9.11
CA ARG A 151 8.39 13.84 -10.04
C ARG A 151 8.32 15.32 -9.68
N GLU A 152 7.28 15.73 -8.94
CA GLU A 152 7.19 17.07 -8.38
C GLU A 152 8.23 17.28 -7.26
N VAL A 153 8.63 16.21 -6.58
CA VAL A 153 9.66 16.24 -5.53
C VAL A 153 11.06 16.13 -6.12
N THR A 154 11.27 15.19 -7.05
CA THR A 154 12.59 14.93 -7.65
C THR A 154 12.94 15.85 -8.81
N LEU A 155 11.96 16.61 -9.29
CA LEU A 155 12.04 17.50 -10.44
C LEU A 155 12.52 16.79 -11.74
N SER A 156 12.35 15.48 -11.84
CA SER A 156 12.85 14.66 -12.97
C SER A 156 12.22 15.00 -14.32
N GLY A 157 11.06 15.67 -14.33
CA GLY A 157 10.42 16.20 -15.54
C GLY A 157 10.94 17.57 -16.01
N LYS A 158 11.82 18.23 -15.26
CA LYS A 158 12.30 19.59 -15.56
C LYS A 158 13.72 19.56 -16.13
N ALA A 159 13.87 19.90 -17.42
CA ALA A 159 15.14 19.80 -18.15
C ALA A 159 16.16 20.89 -17.78
N ASP A 160 15.68 21.99 -17.20
CA ASP A 160 16.42 23.19 -16.78
C ASP A 160 16.93 23.12 -15.34
N VAL A 161 16.55 22.08 -14.59
CA VAL A 161 16.97 21.87 -13.19
C VAL A 161 18.28 21.10 -13.16
N THR A 162 19.28 21.66 -12.46
CA THR A 162 20.55 20.97 -12.18
C THR A 162 20.36 19.91 -11.08
N ASP A 163 21.22 18.89 -11.06
CA ASP A 163 21.16 17.84 -10.05
C ASP A 163 21.25 18.40 -8.62
N ALA A 164 22.09 19.41 -8.40
CA ALA A 164 22.21 20.08 -7.09
C ALA A 164 20.89 20.73 -6.63
N GLN A 165 20.18 21.40 -7.54
CA GLN A 165 18.86 21.99 -7.25
C GLN A 165 17.81 20.90 -6.99
N ALA A 166 17.83 19.81 -7.78
CA ALA A 166 16.94 18.67 -7.56
C ALA A 166 17.17 18.05 -6.18
N TYR A 167 18.42 17.83 -5.78
CA TYR A 167 18.75 17.25 -4.47
C TYR A 167 18.37 18.19 -3.31
N ALA A 168 18.60 19.49 -3.44
CA ALA A 168 18.15 20.47 -2.44
C ALA A 168 16.62 20.46 -2.29
N HIS A 169 15.88 20.42 -3.41
CA HIS A 169 14.42 20.34 -3.37
C HIS A 169 13.93 19.03 -2.74
N ILE A 170 14.57 17.89 -3.03
CA ILE A 170 14.25 16.62 -2.36
C ILE A 170 14.47 16.74 -0.85
N ASP A 171 15.56 17.35 -0.42
CA ASP A 171 15.91 17.51 1.00
C ASP A 171 14.88 18.35 1.76
N GLU A 172 14.39 19.43 1.14
CA GLU A 172 13.32 20.27 1.68
C GLU A 172 11.97 19.54 1.79
N GLN A 173 11.63 18.72 0.79
CA GLN A 173 10.33 18.06 0.70
C GLN A 173 10.24 16.79 1.52
N ILE A 174 11.32 15.97 1.54
CA ILE A 174 11.36 14.67 2.19
C ILE A 174 12.17 14.77 3.50
N PRO A 175 11.53 14.57 4.67
CA PRO A 175 12.23 14.58 5.95
C PRO A 175 13.31 13.49 6.04
N ASP A 176 14.29 13.72 6.91
CA ASP A 176 15.29 12.70 7.25
C ASP A 176 14.63 11.43 7.80
N HIS A 177 15.19 10.30 7.38
CA HIS A 177 14.67 8.97 7.69
C HIS A 177 15.80 7.94 7.73
N ASP A 178 15.60 6.90 8.53
CA ASP A 178 16.55 5.81 8.70
C ASP A 178 16.35 4.73 7.61
N VAL A 179 15.09 4.51 7.19
CA VAL A 179 14.70 3.47 6.21
C VAL A 179 13.87 4.04 5.05
N LEU A 180 14.21 3.68 3.81
CA LEU A 180 13.40 3.99 2.63
C LEU A 180 12.68 2.74 2.11
N LEU A 181 11.38 2.83 1.89
CA LEU A 181 10.56 1.76 1.33
C LEU A 181 10.06 2.18 -0.06
N ALA A 182 10.14 1.30 -1.06
CA ALA A 182 9.58 1.61 -2.39
C ALA A 182 9.10 0.36 -3.17
N GLY A 183 7.86 0.39 -3.65
CA GLY A 183 7.31 -0.59 -4.59
C GLY A 183 7.21 -0.03 -6.02
N PHE A 184 8.34 0.26 -6.66
CA PHE A 184 8.37 0.95 -7.96
C PHE A 184 7.93 0.02 -9.12
N PRO A 185 7.26 0.55 -10.16
CA PRO A 185 6.80 -0.27 -11.27
C PRO A 185 7.97 -0.78 -12.13
N CYS A 186 7.85 -2.00 -12.67
CA CYS A 186 8.81 -2.57 -13.62
C CYS A 186 8.70 -1.88 -14.99
N GLN A 187 9.64 -1.00 -15.33
CA GLN A 187 9.72 -0.30 -16.61
C GLN A 187 11.04 -0.67 -17.32
N PRO A 188 11.05 -0.89 -18.65
CA PRO A 188 12.30 -1.05 -19.40
C PRO A 188 13.07 0.28 -19.43
N PHE A 189 14.41 0.22 -19.41
CA PHE A 189 15.25 1.41 -19.53
C PHE A 189 15.55 1.69 -21.00
N SER A 190 15.10 2.84 -21.49
CA SER A 190 15.38 3.29 -22.86
C SER A 190 16.79 3.90 -22.95
N LEU A 191 17.65 3.31 -23.77
CA LEU A 191 19.00 3.83 -24.04
C LEU A 191 19.01 5.10 -24.92
N ALA A 192 17.85 5.57 -25.41
CA ALA A 192 17.77 6.62 -26.43
C ALA A 192 18.28 8.00 -25.96
N GLY A 193 18.34 8.26 -24.64
CA GLY A 193 18.94 9.48 -24.08
C GLY A 193 20.44 9.39 -23.82
N VAL A 194 20.95 8.16 -23.61
CA VAL A 194 22.35 7.88 -23.24
C VAL A 194 23.27 7.92 -24.46
N SER A 195 22.79 7.43 -25.61
CA SER A 195 23.57 7.38 -26.87
C SER A 195 23.97 8.76 -27.41
N LYS A 196 23.16 9.80 -27.20
CA LYS A 196 23.49 11.18 -27.60
C LYS A 196 24.56 11.83 -26.70
N LYS A 197 24.60 11.49 -25.41
CA LYS A 197 25.55 12.07 -24.44
C LYS A 197 26.90 11.36 -24.44
N ASN A 198 26.91 10.04 -24.70
CA ASN A 198 28.14 9.27 -24.89
C ASN A 198 28.95 9.76 -26.10
N ALA A 199 28.29 10.22 -27.17
CA ALA A 199 28.94 10.83 -28.32
C ALA A 199 29.54 12.24 -28.04
N LEU A 200 29.21 12.86 -26.90
CA LEU A 200 29.58 14.24 -26.52
C LEU A 200 30.56 14.30 -25.33
N GLY A 201 31.06 13.15 -24.84
CA GLY A 201 32.12 13.10 -23.82
C GLY A 201 31.76 13.67 -22.45
N ARG A 202 30.48 13.69 -22.05
CA ARG A 202 30.05 14.22 -20.73
C ARG A 202 29.53 13.13 -19.78
N ALA A 203 30.08 13.17 -18.56
CA ALA A 203 29.75 12.53 -17.27
C ALA A 203 29.23 11.07 -17.27
N HIS A 204 30.06 10.15 -16.79
CA HIS A 204 29.73 8.76 -16.47
C HIS A 204 29.01 8.66 -15.09
N GLY A 205 27.76 8.20 -15.06
CA GLY A 205 27.03 7.84 -13.82
C GLY A 205 25.52 7.64 -14.04
N PHE A 206 24.81 7.06 -13.07
CA PHE A 206 23.37 6.76 -13.18
C PHE A 206 22.46 7.97 -13.55
N GLU A 207 22.89 9.20 -13.29
CA GLU A 207 22.14 10.42 -13.68
C GLU A 207 22.02 10.59 -15.20
N CYS A 208 22.93 9.98 -15.97
CA CYS A 208 22.80 9.90 -17.43
C CYS A 208 21.74 8.89 -17.88
N GLU A 209 21.53 7.83 -17.09
CA GLU A 209 20.50 6.83 -17.30
C GLU A 209 19.13 7.28 -16.76
N ALA A 210 19.09 8.35 -15.95
CA ALA A 210 17.95 8.82 -15.18
C ALA A 210 16.70 9.27 -15.97
N GLN A 211 16.74 9.23 -17.30
CA GLN A 211 15.66 9.76 -18.11
C GLN A 211 14.52 8.73 -18.32
N GLY A 212 13.39 9.01 -17.67
CA GLY A 212 12.08 8.50 -18.08
C GLY A 212 11.51 7.31 -17.30
N THR A 213 12.15 6.86 -16.22
CA THR A 213 11.61 5.79 -15.36
C THR A 213 11.59 6.17 -13.88
N LEU A 214 10.59 5.63 -13.17
CA LEU A 214 10.35 5.92 -11.74
C LEU A 214 11.40 5.31 -10.80
N PHE A 215 12.20 4.35 -11.27
CA PHE A 215 13.35 3.84 -10.51
C PHE A 215 14.37 4.95 -10.25
N PHE A 216 14.61 5.84 -11.21
CA PHE A 216 15.59 6.90 -11.03
C PHE A 216 15.11 8.02 -10.11
N ASP A 217 13.80 8.23 -9.99
CA ASP A 217 13.25 9.06 -8.92
C ASP A 217 13.59 8.48 -7.54
N VAL A 218 13.49 7.15 -7.36
CA VAL A 218 13.95 6.46 -6.13
C VAL A 218 15.45 6.63 -5.93
N ALA A 219 16.26 6.41 -6.97
CA ALA A 219 17.71 6.54 -6.91
C ALA A 219 18.15 7.97 -6.49
N ARG A 220 17.50 9.00 -7.02
CA ARG A 220 17.73 10.41 -6.64
C ARG A 220 17.39 10.68 -5.17
N ILE A 221 16.30 10.11 -4.67
CA ILE A 221 15.93 10.24 -3.26
C ILE A 221 16.95 9.51 -2.37
N ILE A 222 17.38 8.31 -2.75
CA ILE A 222 18.46 7.58 -2.04
C ILE A 222 19.76 8.38 -2.03
N LYS A 223 20.09 9.05 -3.15
CA LYS A 223 21.28 9.91 -3.26
C LYS A 223 21.19 11.12 -2.33
N ALA A 224 20.07 11.85 -2.36
CA ALA A 224 19.87 13.06 -1.59
C ALA A 224 19.76 12.79 -0.08
N LYS A 225 18.90 11.85 0.32
CA LYS A 225 18.56 11.60 1.73
C LYS A 225 19.47 10.59 2.43
N ARG A 226 20.24 9.80 1.66
CA ARG A 226 21.22 8.82 2.18
C ARG A 226 20.65 7.93 3.32
N PRO A 227 19.48 7.27 3.18
CA PRO A 227 18.93 6.43 4.24
C PRO A 227 19.93 5.34 4.65
N ALA A 228 19.90 4.89 5.91
CA ALA A 228 20.82 3.84 6.35
C ALA A 228 20.53 2.50 5.65
N ILE A 229 19.24 2.24 5.43
CA ILE A 229 18.72 1.02 4.82
C ILE A 229 17.63 1.38 3.81
N PHE A 230 17.53 0.65 2.71
CA PHE A 230 16.34 0.67 1.87
C PHE A 230 15.78 -0.73 1.66
N VAL A 231 14.47 -0.81 1.37
CA VAL A 231 13.79 -2.02 0.91
C VAL A 231 12.98 -1.69 -0.35
N LEU A 232 13.37 -2.29 -1.46
CA LEU A 232 12.67 -2.17 -2.73
C LEU A 232 11.93 -3.46 -3.06
N GLU A 233 10.69 -3.34 -3.52
CA GLU A 233 9.89 -4.45 -4.01
C GLU A 233 9.70 -4.35 -5.53
N ASN A 234 9.71 -5.51 -6.20
CA ASN A 234 9.34 -5.59 -7.61
C ASN A 234 8.84 -6.99 -8.00
N VAL A 235 8.44 -7.15 -9.26
CA VAL A 235 7.99 -8.42 -9.85
C VAL A 235 9.08 -9.49 -9.83
N LYS A 236 8.71 -10.75 -9.60
CA LYS A 236 9.63 -11.89 -9.55
C LYS A 236 10.52 -12.05 -10.79
N ASN A 237 10.01 -11.63 -11.96
CA ASN A 237 10.67 -11.76 -13.26
C ASN A 237 11.62 -10.58 -13.58
N LEU A 238 11.89 -9.68 -12.63
CA LEU A 238 12.76 -8.52 -12.85
C LEU A 238 14.12 -8.93 -13.43
N LYS A 239 14.70 -10.04 -12.94
CA LYS A 239 15.98 -10.60 -13.40
C LYS A 239 16.00 -11.02 -14.88
N SER A 240 14.86 -11.38 -15.44
CA SER A 240 14.73 -11.78 -16.86
C SER A 240 14.11 -10.68 -17.73
N HIS A 241 13.66 -9.58 -17.12
CA HIS A 241 13.01 -8.48 -17.82
C HIS A 241 14.00 -7.79 -18.75
N ASP A 242 13.56 -7.48 -19.98
CA ASP A 242 14.40 -6.89 -21.03
C ASP A 242 15.75 -7.62 -21.20
N GLN A 243 15.69 -8.96 -21.28
CA GLN A 243 16.88 -9.83 -21.39
C GLN A 243 17.90 -9.63 -20.25
N GLY A 244 17.42 -9.25 -19.06
CA GLY A 244 18.24 -9.03 -17.86
C GLY A 244 18.81 -7.61 -17.72
N LYS A 245 18.72 -6.77 -18.76
CA LYS A 245 19.27 -5.40 -18.75
C LYS A 245 18.70 -4.55 -17.62
N THR A 246 17.39 -4.66 -17.37
CA THR A 246 16.72 -3.91 -16.31
C THR A 246 17.31 -4.23 -14.93
N PHE A 247 17.53 -5.51 -14.63
CA PHE A 247 18.09 -5.88 -13.34
C PHE A 247 19.54 -5.41 -13.18
N THR A 248 20.35 -5.54 -14.23
CA THR A 248 21.75 -5.08 -14.21
C THR A 248 21.86 -3.57 -13.96
N VAL A 249 21.07 -2.75 -14.67
CA VAL A 249 21.06 -1.29 -14.46
C VAL A 249 20.68 -0.93 -13.03
N ILE A 250 19.66 -1.59 -12.47
CA ILE A 250 19.24 -1.37 -11.08
C ILE A 250 20.37 -1.70 -10.11
N MET A 251 20.98 -2.88 -10.22
CA MET A 251 22.03 -3.30 -9.29
C MET A 251 23.28 -2.41 -9.39
N ASN A 252 23.70 -2.04 -10.60
CA ASN A 252 24.82 -1.12 -10.82
C ASN A 252 24.53 0.26 -10.23
N THR A 253 23.34 0.82 -10.45
CA THR A 253 22.94 2.11 -9.87
C THR A 253 22.98 2.08 -8.35
N LEU A 254 22.47 1.01 -7.73
CA LEU A 254 22.48 0.88 -6.26
C LEU A 254 23.91 0.75 -5.70
N ASP A 255 24.80 0.07 -6.41
CA ASP A 255 26.21 -0.03 -6.06
C ASP A 255 26.95 1.31 -6.19
N GLU A 256 26.72 2.04 -7.29
CA GLU A 256 27.23 3.41 -7.52
C GLU A 256 26.75 4.39 -6.43
N LEU A 257 25.55 4.19 -5.91
CA LEU A 257 25.03 4.94 -4.77
C LEU A 257 25.71 4.57 -3.45
N GLY A 258 26.57 3.56 -3.41
CA GLY A 258 27.30 3.16 -2.20
C GLY A 258 26.47 2.29 -1.25
N TYR A 259 25.64 1.40 -1.78
CA TYR A 259 24.85 0.45 -1.00
C TYR A 259 25.18 -0.99 -1.35
N ASP A 260 25.37 -1.80 -0.30
CA ASP A 260 25.52 -3.25 -0.44
C ASP A 260 24.13 -3.89 -0.40
N VAL A 261 23.70 -4.47 -1.53
CA VAL A 261 22.43 -5.18 -1.62
C VAL A 261 22.58 -6.60 -1.07
N ALA A 262 21.68 -7.00 -0.18
CA ALA A 262 21.62 -8.34 0.38
C ALA A 262 21.52 -9.39 -0.73
N ASP A 263 22.36 -10.42 -0.63
CA ASP A 263 22.37 -11.55 -1.55
C ASP A 263 22.54 -11.14 -3.04
N ALA A 264 23.22 -10.03 -3.33
CA ALA A 264 23.41 -9.51 -4.70
C ALA A 264 23.94 -10.56 -5.69
N GLU A 265 24.94 -11.33 -5.26
CA GLU A 265 25.59 -12.37 -6.07
C GLU A 265 24.74 -13.65 -6.23
N ALA A 266 23.71 -13.84 -5.40
CA ALA A 266 22.88 -15.03 -5.47
C ALA A 266 21.96 -14.97 -6.70
N THR A 267 22.02 -15.99 -7.55
CA THR A 267 21.20 -16.12 -8.75
C THR A 267 20.57 -17.51 -8.84
N GLY A 268 19.75 -17.75 -9.87
CA GLY A 268 19.10 -19.03 -10.10
C GLY A 268 17.76 -19.21 -9.37
N LYS A 269 17.37 -20.48 -9.20
CA LYS A 269 16.08 -20.88 -8.60
C LYS A 269 16.01 -20.64 -7.10
N ASP A 270 17.15 -20.76 -6.41
CA ASP A 270 17.26 -20.61 -4.95
C ASP A 270 17.72 -19.19 -4.56
N ASP A 271 17.39 -18.19 -5.38
CA ASP A 271 17.70 -16.80 -5.11
C ASP A 271 16.84 -16.31 -3.93
N PRO A 272 17.45 -15.99 -2.77
CA PRO A 272 16.73 -15.58 -1.57
C PRO A 272 16.06 -14.20 -1.70
N LYS A 273 16.41 -13.43 -2.73
CA LYS A 273 15.69 -12.19 -3.06
C LYS A 273 14.26 -12.48 -3.53
N ILE A 274 13.96 -13.70 -4.01
CA ILE A 274 12.62 -14.10 -4.40
C ILE A 274 11.90 -14.70 -3.19
N VAL A 275 10.89 -13.99 -2.68
CA VAL A 275 10.08 -14.45 -1.54
C VAL A 275 8.67 -14.73 -2.02
N ASP A 276 8.15 -15.93 -1.71
CA ASP A 276 6.77 -16.32 -2.02
C ASP A 276 5.86 -16.09 -0.80
N GLY A 277 4.77 -15.36 -1.02
CA GLY A 277 3.70 -15.18 -0.03
C GLY A 277 3.07 -16.49 0.44
N LYS A 278 3.21 -17.59 -0.31
CA LYS A 278 2.62 -18.90 0.02
C LYS A 278 3.05 -19.43 1.40
N HIS A 279 4.22 -19.00 1.89
CA HIS A 279 4.74 -19.44 3.19
C HIS A 279 3.97 -18.81 4.35
N PHE A 280 3.29 -17.68 4.12
CA PHE A 280 2.55 -16.92 5.13
C PHE A 280 1.04 -17.02 4.96
N LEU A 281 0.56 -17.07 3.71
CA LEU A 281 -0.86 -17.09 3.36
C LEU A 281 -1.11 -18.11 2.24
N PRO A 282 -2.34 -18.64 2.07
CA PRO A 282 -2.65 -19.67 1.09
C PRO A 282 -2.79 -19.08 -0.34
N GLN A 283 -1.78 -18.36 -0.82
CA GLN A 283 -1.71 -17.76 -2.15
C GLN A 283 -0.28 -17.82 -2.71
N HIS A 284 -0.12 -18.29 -3.95
CA HIS A 284 1.14 -18.11 -4.69
C HIS A 284 1.34 -16.66 -5.08
N ARG A 285 2.38 -16.02 -4.54
CA ARG A 285 2.72 -14.63 -4.84
C ARG A 285 4.20 -14.37 -4.58
N GLU A 286 5.01 -14.67 -5.57
CA GLU A 286 6.44 -14.39 -5.56
C GLU A 286 6.71 -12.92 -5.93
N ARG A 287 7.65 -12.31 -5.20
CA ARG A 287 8.20 -10.97 -5.45
C ARG A 287 9.70 -10.97 -5.23
N ILE A 288 10.40 -10.09 -5.96
CA ILE A 288 11.80 -9.80 -5.65
C ILE A 288 11.86 -8.70 -4.60
N VAL A 289 12.71 -8.89 -3.59
CA VAL A 289 12.96 -7.93 -2.50
C VAL A 289 14.44 -7.57 -2.54
N LEU A 290 14.74 -6.29 -2.73
CA LEU A 290 16.10 -5.76 -2.71
C LEU A 290 16.31 -4.97 -1.42
N VAL A 291 17.14 -5.49 -0.53
CA VAL A 291 17.48 -4.84 0.74
C VAL A 291 18.88 -4.26 0.63
N GLY A 292 19.01 -2.94 0.69
CA GLY A 292 20.32 -2.27 0.59
C GLY A 292 20.76 -1.66 1.91
N PHE A 293 22.05 -1.78 2.21
CA PHE A 293 22.68 -1.20 3.40
C PHE A 293 23.73 -0.17 2.98
N ARG A 294 23.70 1.02 3.58
CA ARG A 294 24.67 2.07 3.26
C ARG A 294 26.08 1.63 3.69
N ARG A 295 27.01 1.55 2.72
CA ARG A 295 28.32 0.90 2.88
C ARG A 295 29.19 1.53 3.98
N ASP A 296 29.16 2.84 4.12
CA ASP A 296 29.93 3.59 5.14
C ASP A 296 29.52 3.25 6.58
N LEU A 297 28.30 2.71 6.78
CA LEU A 297 27.81 2.35 8.11
C LEU A 297 28.17 0.92 8.52
N GLN A 298 28.70 0.11 7.58
CA GLN A 298 29.07 -1.29 7.80
C GLN A 298 27.97 -2.10 8.53
N LEU A 299 26.70 -1.84 8.18
CA LEU A 299 25.55 -2.45 8.85
C LEU A 299 25.28 -3.87 8.36
N LYS A 300 25.48 -4.15 7.07
CA LYS A 300 25.05 -5.40 6.42
C LYS A 300 25.50 -6.65 7.17
N GLN A 301 26.78 -6.70 7.57
CA GLN A 301 27.37 -7.85 8.27
C GLN A 301 26.97 -9.18 7.58
N ASP A 302 26.38 -10.11 8.33
CA ASP A 302 25.89 -11.42 7.90
C ASP A 302 24.42 -11.45 7.47
N PHE A 303 23.78 -10.28 7.27
CA PHE A 303 22.40 -10.21 6.80
C PHE A 303 22.21 -10.95 5.47
N THR A 304 21.18 -11.81 5.43
CA THR A 304 20.72 -12.53 4.24
C THR A 304 19.21 -12.78 4.34
N LEU A 305 18.51 -12.65 3.21
CA LEU A 305 17.09 -12.99 3.11
C LEU A 305 16.82 -14.49 3.24
N ARG A 306 17.87 -15.34 3.19
CA ARG A 306 17.74 -16.78 3.47
C ARG A 306 17.14 -17.06 4.84
N HIS A 307 17.33 -16.16 5.80
CA HIS A 307 16.83 -16.29 7.17
C HIS A 307 15.37 -15.83 7.35
N ILE A 308 14.65 -15.51 6.28
CA ILE A 308 13.23 -15.10 6.36
C ILE A 308 12.32 -16.24 6.84
N ASP A 309 12.75 -17.49 6.64
CA ASP A 309 12.08 -18.71 7.08
C ASP A 309 11.88 -18.78 8.60
N ARG A 310 12.78 -18.17 9.38
CA ARG A 310 12.67 -18.02 10.84
C ARG A 310 11.40 -17.29 11.28
N TYR A 311 10.76 -16.55 10.38
CA TYR A 311 9.54 -15.79 10.64
C TYR A 311 8.30 -16.39 9.98
N TYR A 312 8.40 -17.58 9.38
CA TYR A 312 7.23 -18.30 8.90
C TYR A 312 6.32 -18.69 10.07
N PRO A 313 4.99 -18.56 9.92
CA PRO A 313 4.07 -18.93 10.98
C PRO A 313 4.15 -20.43 11.25
N HIS A 314 4.11 -20.84 12.52
CA HIS A 314 4.04 -22.26 12.91
C HIS A 314 2.85 -22.97 12.26
N SER A 315 1.71 -22.28 12.18
CA SER A 315 0.53 -22.72 11.46
C SER A 315 0.09 -21.63 10.48
N ARG A 316 0.14 -21.94 9.18
CA ARG A 316 -0.35 -21.06 8.12
C ARG A 316 -1.88 -21.18 8.04
N PRO A 317 -2.64 -20.07 8.01
CA PRO A 317 -4.08 -20.17 7.81
C PRO A 317 -4.40 -20.85 6.49
N THR A 318 -5.41 -21.71 6.51
CA THR A 318 -5.99 -22.38 5.34
C THR A 318 -6.78 -21.37 4.50
N PHE A 319 -7.03 -21.69 3.23
CA PHE A 319 -7.83 -20.83 2.36
C PHE A 319 -9.26 -20.65 2.89
N GLY A 320 -9.87 -21.73 3.40
CA GLY A 320 -11.21 -21.71 3.98
C GLY A 320 -11.35 -20.80 5.20
N GLU A 321 -10.34 -20.77 6.09
CA GLU A 321 -10.34 -19.91 7.30
C GLU A 321 -10.34 -18.41 6.97
N LEU A 322 -9.91 -18.01 5.77
CA LEU A 322 -9.93 -16.61 5.35
C LEU A 322 -11.30 -16.18 4.81
N LEU A 323 -12.20 -17.11 4.51
CA LEU A 323 -13.49 -16.81 3.89
C LEU A 323 -14.50 -16.23 4.89
N GLU A 324 -15.44 -15.44 4.37
CA GLU A 324 -16.59 -15.00 5.15
C GLU A 324 -17.63 -16.12 5.22
N PRO A 325 -18.24 -16.38 6.40
CA PRO A 325 -19.23 -17.45 6.54
C PRO A 325 -20.49 -17.19 5.70
N THR A 326 -20.87 -15.92 5.55
CA THR A 326 -22.03 -15.49 4.76
C THR A 326 -21.59 -14.43 3.76
N VAL A 327 -21.94 -14.62 2.49
CA VAL A 327 -21.53 -13.76 1.38
C VAL A 327 -22.76 -13.39 0.54
N ASP A 328 -22.82 -12.13 0.09
CA ASP A 328 -23.87 -11.62 -0.80
C ASP A 328 -23.90 -12.40 -2.13
N ALA A 329 -25.12 -12.74 -2.60
CA ALA A 329 -25.35 -13.46 -3.85
C ALA A 329 -24.71 -12.78 -5.09
N LYS A 330 -24.47 -11.46 -5.05
CA LYS A 330 -23.78 -10.73 -6.14
C LYS A 330 -22.35 -11.21 -6.42
N TYR A 331 -21.73 -11.93 -5.49
CA TYR A 331 -20.40 -12.50 -5.67
C TYR A 331 -20.43 -13.87 -6.36
N VAL A 332 -21.56 -14.57 -6.36
CA VAL A 332 -21.76 -15.79 -7.16
C VAL A 332 -21.70 -15.41 -8.63
N LEU A 333 -20.98 -16.20 -9.44
CA LEU A 333 -20.88 -15.91 -10.87
C LEU A 333 -22.26 -15.96 -11.51
N SER A 334 -22.51 -15.02 -12.43
CA SER A 334 -23.71 -15.07 -13.25
C SER A 334 -23.66 -16.30 -14.17
N LEU A 335 -24.84 -16.77 -14.61
CA LEU A 335 -24.95 -17.89 -15.55
C LEU A 335 -24.04 -17.70 -16.77
N LYS A 336 -24.12 -16.51 -17.40
CA LYS A 336 -23.35 -16.17 -18.60
C LYS A 336 -21.85 -16.14 -18.36
N LEU A 337 -21.40 -15.61 -17.21
CA LEU A 337 -19.97 -15.52 -16.91
C LEU A 337 -19.38 -16.89 -16.59
N TRP A 338 -20.12 -17.72 -15.84
CA TRP A 338 -19.66 -19.09 -15.57
C TRP A 338 -19.59 -19.93 -16.84
N ASP A 339 -20.62 -19.84 -17.69
CA ASP A 339 -20.65 -20.50 -19.00
C ASP A 339 -19.43 -20.13 -19.86
N TYR A 340 -19.16 -18.83 -19.97
CA TYR A 340 -18.00 -18.33 -20.67
C TYR A 340 -16.68 -18.88 -20.11
N LEU A 341 -16.44 -18.76 -18.80
CA LEU A 341 -15.18 -19.19 -18.18
C LEU A 341 -14.98 -20.71 -18.27
N PHE A 342 -16.05 -21.48 -18.07
CA PHE A 342 -16.03 -22.95 -18.16
C PHE A 342 -15.61 -23.42 -19.55
N HIS A 343 -16.30 -22.93 -20.59
CA HIS A 343 -15.99 -23.30 -21.97
C HIS A 343 -14.67 -22.72 -22.47
N TYR A 344 -14.29 -21.52 -22.01
CA TYR A 344 -12.98 -20.92 -22.32
C TYR A 344 -11.84 -21.80 -21.80
N ALA A 345 -11.91 -22.24 -20.54
CA ALA A 345 -10.90 -23.14 -19.97
C ALA A 345 -10.82 -24.47 -20.75
N LYS A 346 -11.95 -25.07 -21.10
CA LYS A 346 -12.00 -26.31 -21.90
C LYS A 346 -11.35 -26.14 -23.29
N LYS A 347 -11.66 -25.04 -23.97
CA LYS A 347 -11.08 -24.70 -25.30
C LYS A 347 -9.56 -24.56 -25.24
N HIS A 348 -9.02 -23.96 -24.18
CA HIS A 348 -7.59 -23.76 -24.04
C HIS A 348 -6.86 -25.03 -23.58
N ALA A 349 -7.47 -25.82 -22.68
CA ALA A 349 -6.97 -27.13 -22.29
C ALA A 349 -6.84 -28.07 -23.49
N ALA A 350 -7.84 -28.10 -24.38
CA ALA A 350 -7.79 -28.89 -25.62
C ALA A 350 -6.65 -28.49 -26.58
N LYS A 351 -6.11 -27.28 -26.44
CA LYS A 351 -4.96 -26.78 -27.22
C LYS A 351 -3.61 -26.97 -26.50
N GLY A 352 -3.59 -27.71 -25.39
CA GLY A 352 -2.39 -27.88 -24.56
C GLY A 352 -1.98 -26.62 -23.77
N ASN A 353 -2.85 -25.61 -23.68
CA ASN A 353 -2.56 -24.37 -22.97
C ASN A 353 -3.16 -24.37 -21.56
N GLY A 354 -2.43 -23.81 -20.59
CA GLY A 354 -2.88 -23.66 -19.20
C GLY A 354 -3.80 -22.45 -18.92
N PHE A 355 -4.44 -21.86 -19.95
CA PHE A 355 -5.32 -20.69 -19.76
C PHE A 355 -6.72 -21.12 -19.29
N GLY A 356 -7.31 -20.35 -18.36
CA GLY A 356 -8.62 -20.62 -17.79
C GLY A 356 -8.79 -19.97 -16.42
N PHE A 357 -9.71 -20.50 -15.61
CA PHE A 357 -9.94 -20.04 -14.24
C PHE A 357 -9.17 -20.89 -13.21
N GLY A 358 -8.96 -20.35 -12.01
CA GLY A 358 -8.46 -21.07 -10.85
C GLY A 358 -9.61 -21.36 -9.89
N LEU A 359 -10.08 -22.61 -9.85
CA LEU A 359 -11.10 -23.05 -8.89
C LEU A 359 -10.41 -23.58 -7.63
N VAL A 360 -10.76 -23.02 -6.48
CA VAL A 360 -10.17 -23.36 -5.19
C VAL A 360 -11.25 -24.02 -4.33
N ASP A 361 -10.96 -25.24 -3.87
CA ASP A 361 -11.79 -25.94 -2.89
C ASP A 361 -11.45 -25.45 -1.48
N PRO A 362 -12.36 -24.72 -0.79
CA PRO A 362 -12.09 -24.19 0.53
C PRO A 362 -12.10 -25.25 1.63
N THR A 363 -12.62 -26.46 1.37
CA THR A 363 -12.68 -27.56 2.35
C THR A 363 -11.36 -28.32 2.44
N HIS A 364 -10.52 -28.24 1.39
CA HIS A 364 -9.21 -28.84 1.37
C HIS A 364 -8.18 -27.93 2.05
N ALA A 365 -7.65 -28.34 3.22
CA ALA A 365 -6.70 -27.56 4.00
C ALA A 365 -5.40 -27.20 3.25
N GLY A 366 -5.01 -28.04 2.28
CA GLY A 366 -3.83 -27.82 1.42
C GLY A 366 -4.02 -26.81 0.29
N SER A 367 -5.23 -26.29 0.10
CA SER A 367 -5.54 -25.38 -1.02
C SER A 367 -4.70 -24.10 -0.98
N VAL A 368 -4.06 -23.81 -2.11
CA VAL A 368 -3.30 -22.56 -2.33
C VAL A 368 -3.83 -21.90 -3.59
N ALA A 369 -4.30 -20.67 -3.47
CA ALA A 369 -4.82 -19.91 -4.59
C ALA A 369 -3.70 -19.46 -5.55
N ARG A 370 -4.08 -19.19 -6.81
CA ARG A 370 -3.21 -18.46 -7.75
C ARG A 370 -3.01 -17.02 -7.29
N THR A 371 -2.10 -16.29 -7.93
CA THR A 371 -1.87 -14.88 -7.65
C THR A 371 -3.13 -14.03 -7.87
N LEU A 372 -3.54 -13.29 -6.85
CA LEU A 372 -4.57 -12.25 -6.97
C LEU A 372 -4.01 -11.11 -7.82
N SER A 373 -4.39 -11.02 -9.10
CA SER A 373 -3.82 -10.04 -10.02
C SER A 373 -4.56 -8.70 -9.98
N ALA A 374 -3.93 -7.63 -10.48
CA ALA A 374 -4.60 -6.36 -10.71
C ALA A 374 -5.83 -6.46 -11.64
N ARG A 375 -5.90 -7.50 -12.47
CA ARG A 375 -7.00 -7.77 -13.42
C ARG A 375 -8.17 -8.55 -12.80
N TYR A 376 -8.05 -9.00 -11.55
CA TYR A 376 -9.09 -9.75 -10.84
C TYR A 376 -10.45 -9.03 -10.85
N HIS A 377 -10.44 -7.70 -10.85
CA HIS A 377 -11.65 -6.87 -10.93
C HIS A 377 -12.51 -7.10 -12.19
N LYS A 378 -11.98 -7.71 -13.25
CA LYS A 378 -12.71 -7.96 -14.51
C LYS A 378 -13.73 -9.09 -14.34
N ASP A 379 -13.27 -10.27 -13.96
CA ASP A 379 -14.08 -11.49 -13.90
C ASP A 379 -13.77 -12.38 -12.69
N GLY A 380 -12.69 -12.10 -11.95
CA GLY A 380 -12.22 -12.90 -10.82
C GLY A 380 -11.67 -14.28 -11.21
N SER A 381 -11.38 -14.50 -12.49
CA SER A 381 -11.06 -15.82 -13.03
C SER A 381 -9.83 -16.46 -12.39
N GLU A 382 -8.86 -15.69 -11.89
CA GLU A 382 -7.66 -16.26 -11.27
C GLU A 382 -7.97 -17.04 -9.99
N ILE A 383 -9.02 -16.66 -9.25
CA ILE A 383 -9.40 -17.25 -7.97
C ILE A 383 -10.93 -17.25 -7.82
N LEU A 384 -11.54 -18.42 -8.04
CA LEU A 384 -12.94 -18.70 -7.81
C LEU A 384 -13.06 -19.68 -6.65
N VAL A 385 -13.95 -19.37 -5.69
CA VAL A 385 -14.26 -20.24 -4.57
C VAL A 385 -15.30 -21.26 -5.03
N ASP A 386 -14.96 -22.54 -4.92
CA ASP A 386 -15.91 -23.61 -5.22
C ASP A 386 -17.07 -23.63 -4.21
N ARG A 387 -18.25 -23.98 -4.71
CA ARG A 387 -19.49 -24.09 -3.94
C ARG A 387 -20.11 -25.49 -4.08
N GLY A 388 -19.27 -26.49 -4.38
CA GLY A 388 -19.68 -27.88 -4.63
C GLY A 388 -20.08 -28.15 -6.07
N TRP A 389 -19.47 -27.45 -7.04
CA TRP A 389 -19.76 -27.67 -8.46
C TRP A 389 -19.36 -29.09 -8.89
N ASP A 390 -20.32 -29.85 -9.43
CA ASP A 390 -20.06 -31.16 -9.99
C ASP A 390 -19.47 -30.99 -11.40
N LYS A 391 -18.19 -31.31 -11.55
CA LYS A 391 -17.48 -31.16 -12.83
C LYS A 391 -17.99 -32.14 -13.89
N ALA A 392 -18.25 -33.40 -13.52
CA ALA A 392 -18.70 -34.42 -14.47
C ALA A 392 -20.09 -34.05 -15.00
N LEU A 393 -20.99 -33.65 -14.12
CA LEU A 393 -22.32 -33.17 -14.51
C LEU A 393 -22.23 -31.87 -15.33
N GLY A 394 -21.31 -30.96 -14.99
CA GLY A 394 -21.06 -29.75 -15.77
C GLY A 394 -20.54 -30.01 -17.19
N GLU A 395 -19.82 -31.12 -17.39
CA GLU A 395 -19.34 -31.55 -18.72
C GLU A 395 -20.43 -32.23 -19.54
N SER A 396 -21.29 -33.05 -18.92
CA SER A 396 -22.37 -33.75 -19.62
C SER A 396 -23.62 -32.89 -19.85
N ASN A 397 -23.97 -32.04 -18.88
CA ASN A 397 -25.11 -31.13 -18.93
C ASN A 397 -24.81 -29.84 -18.15
N PHE A 398 -24.14 -28.89 -18.80
CA PHE A 398 -23.79 -27.62 -18.19
C PHE A 398 -25.01 -26.88 -17.62
N SER A 399 -26.18 -26.99 -18.27
CA SER A 399 -27.41 -26.29 -17.90
C SER A 399 -28.22 -26.96 -16.79
N ASP A 400 -27.70 -28.03 -16.15
CA ASP A 400 -28.38 -28.73 -15.06
C ASP A 400 -28.80 -27.76 -13.93
N ALA A 401 -30.09 -27.74 -13.59
CA ALA A 401 -30.65 -26.74 -12.69
C ALA A 401 -30.09 -26.86 -11.25
N VAL A 402 -29.76 -28.07 -10.79
CA VAL A 402 -29.23 -28.29 -9.44
C VAL A 402 -27.76 -27.88 -9.39
N ASN A 403 -26.96 -28.29 -10.37
CA ASN A 403 -25.56 -27.92 -10.44
C ASN A 403 -25.37 -26.40 -10.63
N GLN A 404 -26.27 -25.75 -11.38
CA GLN A 404 -26.29 -24.30 -11.52
C GLN A 404 -26.50 -23.56 -10.19
N GLN A 405 -27.12 -24.14 -9.18
CA GLN A 405 -27.17 -23.49 -7.84
C GLN A 405 -25.80 -23.49 -7.14
N ARG A 406 -24.90 -24.37 -7.56
CA ARG A 406 -23.54 -24.57 -7.03
C ARG A 406 -22.46 -23.86 -7.83
N ARG A 407 -22.83 -22.91 -8.71
CA ARG A 407 -21.86 -22.09 -9.44
C ARG A 407 -20.80 -21.49 -8.51
N PRO A 408 -19.53 -21.44 -8.92
CA PRO A 408 -18.48 -20.79 -8.15
C PRO A 408 -18.77 -19.32 -7.88
N ARG A 409 -18.10 -18.75 -6.89
CA ARG A 409 -18.15 -17.31 -6.59
C ARG A 409 -16.77 -16.67 -6.65
N ARG A 410 -16.76 -15.36 -6.82
CA ARG A 410 -15.56 -14.54 -6.59
C ARG A 410 -15.31 -14.38 -5.09
N LEU A 411 -14.08 -14.01 -4.74
CA LEU A 411 -13.74 -13.50 -3.41
C LEU A 411 -14.43 -12.15 -3.19
N THR A 412 -14.82 -11.85 -1.95
CA THR A 412 -15.22 -10.50 -1.55
C THR A 412 -13.98 -9.60 -1.38
N PRO A 413 -14.12 -8.26 -1.40
CA PRO A 413 -13.01 -7.37 -1.05
C PRO A 413 -12.41 -7.64 0.33
N ARG A 414 -13.23 -8.07 1.29
CA ARG A 414 -12.82 -8.43 2.65
C ARG A 414 -11.95 -9.68 2.65
N GLU A 415 -12.35 -10.71 1.91
CA GLU A 415 -11.56 -11.93 1.73
C GLU A 415 -10.25 -11.65 0.97
N CYS A 416 -10.25 -10.75 0.00
CA CYS A 416 -9.02 -10.27 -0.64
C CYS A 416 -8.08 -9.57 0.36
N ALA A 417 -8.61 -8.74 1.27
CA ALA A 417 -7.81 -8.10 2.31
C ALA A 417 -7.11 -9.14 3.20
N ARG A 418 -7.84 -10.20 3.60
CA ARG A 418 -7.29 -11.32 4.38
C ARG A 418 -6.25 -12.12 3.61
N LEU A 419 -6.53 -12.45 2.35
CA LEU A 419 -5.61 -13.20 1.47
C LEU A 419 -4.31 -12.43 1.19
N MET A 420 -4.32 -11.11 1.32
CA MET A 420 -3.14 -10.24 1.21
C MET A 420 -2.50 -9.88 2.56
N GLY A 421 -3.14 -10.23 3.68
CA GLY A 421 -2.65 -10.03 5.04
C GLY A 421 -2.91 -8.65 5.65
N PHE A 422 -3.78 -7.83 5.04
CA PHE A 422 -4.22 -6.55 5.63
C PHE A 422 -5.24 -6.73 6.76
N GLU A 423 -5.86 -7.90 6.83
CA GLU A 423 -6.82 -8.26 7.86
C GLU A 423 -6.60 -9.71 8.28
N LYS A 424 -6.90 -10.03 9.54
CA LYS A 424 -7.06 -11.41 9.99
C LYS A 424 -8.50 -11.68 10.43
N PRO A 425 -8.99 -12.92 10.28
CA PRO A 425 -10.27 -13.33 10.86
C PRO A 425 -10.32 -13.01 12.37
N GLY A 426 -11.42 -12.41 12.83
CA GLY A 426 -11.65 -12.08 14.23
C GLY A 426 -10.94 -10.81 14.75
N GLU A 427 -10.04 -10.20 13.97
CA GLU A 427 -9.42 -8.92 14.31
C GLU A 427 -10.26 -7.72 13.81
N LYS A 428 -9.83 -6.50 14.16
CA LYS A 428 -10.45 -5.26 13.68
C LYS A 428 -10.42 -5.24 12.14
N PRO A 429 -11.58 -5.07 11.46
CA PRO A 429 -11.61 -5.11 10.00
C PRO A 429 -10.82 -3.97 9.37
N PHE A 430 -10.14 -4.28 8.26
CA PHE A 430 -9.51 -3.28 7.42
C PHE A 430 -10.58 -2.36 6.79
N ARG A 431 -10.44 -1.05 6.85
CA ARG A 431 -11.45 -0.13 6.29
C ARG A 431 -11.32 -0.08 4.76
N ILE A 432 -12.41 -0.31 4.03
CA ILE A 432 -12.44 -0.32 2.56
C ILE A 432 -13.38 0.82 2.10
N PRO A 433 -12.88 2.07 1.92
CA PRO A 433 -13.71 3.24 1.63
C PRO A 433 -14.02 3.43 0.12
N VAL A 434 -13.78 2.39 -0.69
CA VAL A 434 -13.86 2.40 -2.15
C VAL A 434 -14.78 1.29 -2.65
N SER A 435 -15.15 1.32 -3.94
CA SER A 435 -15.96 0.25 -4.54
C SER A 435 -15.20 -1.07 -4.66
N ASP A 436 -15.93 -2.18 -4.77
CA ASP A 436 -15.37 -3.53 -4.98
C ASP A 436 -14.32 -3.55 -6.11
N THR A 437 -14.64 -2.94 -7.26
CA THR A 437 -13.72 -2.86 -8.40
C THR A 437 -12.39 -2.19 -8.06
N GLN A 438 -12.42 -1.10 -7.28
CA GLN A 438 -11.20 -0.42 -6.85
C GLN A 438 -10.47 -1.24 -5.79
N ALA A 439 -11.18 -1.85 -4.85
CA ALA A 439 -10.59 -2.72 -3.83
C ALA A 439 -9.85 -3.90 -4.47
N TYR A 440 -10.45 -4.58 -5.46
CA TYR A 440 -9.78 -5.66 -6.19
C TYR A 440 -8.50 -5.20 -6.90
N ARG A 441 -8.50 -4.00 -7.51
CA ARG A 441 -7.30 -3.43 -8.12
C ARG A 441 -6.22 -3.15 -7.07
N GLN A 442 -6.60 -2.59 -5.92
CA GLN A 442 -5.68 -2.27 -4.83
C GLN A 442 -5.05 -3.52 -4.24
N PHE A 443 -5.84 -4.52 -3.85
CA PHE A 443 -5.31 -5.79 -3.33
C PHE A 443 -4.50 -6.54 -4.38
N GLY A 444 -4.95 -6.55 -5.64
CA GLY A 444 -4.23 -7.16 -6.75
C GLY A 444 -2.87 -6.52 -7.06
N ASN A 445 -2.72 -5.22 -6.78
CA ASN A 445 -1.45 -4.47 -6.88
C ASN A 445 -0.60 -4.49 -5.61
N SER A 446 -1.13 -4.95 -4.48
CA SER A 446 -0.43 -4.87 -3.19
C SER A 446 0.61 -5.96 -3.01
N VAL A 447 1.54 -5.72 -2.09
CA VAL A 447 2.43 -6.77 -1.55
C VAL A 447 1.67 -7.69 -0.58
N VAL A 448 2.24 -8.86 -0.28
CA VAL A 448 1.76 -9.70 0.83
C VAL A 448 2.29 -9.11 2.13
N VAL A 449 1.40 -8.58 2.96
CA VAL A 449 1.76 -7.87 4.21
C VAL A 449 2.72 -8.69 5.11
N PRO A 450 2.44 -9.97 5.46
CA PRO A 450 3.32 -10.71 6.35
C PRO A 450 4.72 -10.99 5.80
N VAL A 451 4.93 -10.95 4.47
CA VAL A 451 6.27 -11.02 3.88
C VAL A 451 7.10 -9.81 4.33
N PHE A 452 6.56 -8.60 4.20
CA PHE A 452 7.28 -7.38 4.57
C PHE A 452 7.34 -7.16 6.08
N ALA A 453 6.39 -7.72 6.84
CA ALA A 453 6.53 -7.81 8.29
C ALA A 453 7.70 -8.73 8.70
N ALA A 454 7.91 -9.86 8.01
CA ALA A 454 9.07 -10.73 8.25
C ALA A 454 10.39 -10.05 7.87
N VAL A 455 10.44 -9.35 6.72
CA VAL A 455 11.60 -8.56 6.30
C VAL A 455 11.91 -7.47 7.33
N ALA A 456 10.89 -6.75 7.83
CA ALA A 456 11.08 -5.72 8.85
C ALA A 456 11.66 -6.30 10.15
N ARG A 457 11.14 -7.42 10.65
CA ARG A 457 11.68 -8.09 11.86
C ARG A 457 13.12 -8.56 11.66
N LEU A 458 13.46 -9.09 10.48
CA LEU A 458 14.83 -9.46 10.16
C LEU A 458 15.78 -8.24 10.16
N LEU A 459 15.27 -7.07 9.78
CA LEU A 459 16.01 -5.82 9.73
C LEU A 459 16.05 -5.05 11.07
N GLU A 460 15.17 -5.35 12.01
CA GLU A 460 15.00 -4.59 13.25
C GLU A 460 16.33 -4.36 14.01
N PRO A 461 17.20 -5.37 14.26
CA PRO A 461 18.48 -5.14 14.94
C PRO A 461 19.41 -4.18 14.18
N TYR A 462 19.38 -4.23 12.84
CA TYR A 462 20.20 -3.40 11.96
C TYR A 462 19.73 -1.96 11.93
N ILE A 463 18.40 -1.76 11.92
CA ILE A 463 17.76 -0.44 12.01
C ILE A 463 18.10 0.21 13.36
N LEU A 464 17.96 -0.51 14.47
CA LEU A 464 18.29 0.03 15.80
C LEU A 464 19.77 0.40 15.93
N ARG A 465 20.67 -0.39 15.34
CA ARG A 465 22.10 -0.03 15.24
C ARG A 465 22.32 1.23 14.42
N ALA A 466 21.63 1.39 13.29
CA ALA A 466 21.70 2.60 12.46
C ALA A 466 21.24 3.85 13.22
N VAL A 467 20.12 3.76 13.94
CA VAL A 467 19.60 4.85 14.78
C VAL A 467 20.61 5.22 15.87
N THR A 468 21.23 4.24 16.51
CA THR A 468 22.27 4.45 17.53
C THR A 468 23.47 5.19 16.95
N LEU A 469 23.97 4.76 15.78
CA LEU A 469 25.07 5.42 15.07
C LEU A 469 24.72 6.87 14.69
N ARG A 470 23.49 7.14 14.25
CA ARG A 470 23.02 8.48 13.93
C ARG A 470 23.00 9.38 15.18
N LYS A 471 22.47 8.89 16.30
CA LYS A 471 22.43 9.64 17.57
C LYS A 471 23.81 9.89 18.18
N ALA A 472 24.78 9.02 17.90
CA ALA A 472 26.16 9.15 18.38
C ALA A 472 27.00 10.14 17.56
N ARG A 473 26.58 10.51 16.34
CA ARG A 473 27.28 11.54 15.55
C ARG A 473 26.92 12.91 16.11
N PRO A 474 27.91 13.78 16.44
CA PRO A 474 27.60 15.16 16.80
C PRO A 474 26.86 15.80 15.63
N THR A 475 25.72 16.43 15.92
CA THR A 475 25.00 17.29 14.96
C THR A 475 25.99 18.30 14.40
N ARG A 476 26.22 18.24 13.09
CA ARG A 476 27.01 19.22 12.36
C ARG A 476 26.25 20.52 12.22
#